data_AF-A0A0M1MZH5-F1
#
_entry.id   AF-A0A0M1MZH5-F1
#
_cell.length_a   1.000
_cell.length_b   1.000
_cell.length_c   1.000
_cell.angle_alpha   90.00
_cell.angle_beta   90.00
_cell.angle_gamma   90.00
#
_symmetry.space_group_name_H-M   'P 1'
#
loop_
_entity.id
_entity.type
_entity.pdbx_description
1 polymer ?
#
loop_
_entity_poly.entity_id
_entity_poly.type
_entity_poly.pdbx_seq_one_letter_code
_entity_poly.pdbx_strand_id
1 'polypeptide(L)'
;MKRKFILRKTSEIDLIFKLNKNKNIRNGFFTLYYAKNNHFKHFKFALSIGKKYGKSHERNLIKRRLRMIIYQNMNMINPHTSFVLVIKPKAKELDFVGLSKYFLILIKKIS
;
A
#
# COMPACT_ATOMS: atom_id res chain seq x y z
N MET A 1 -8.17 -11.94 4.71
CA MET A 1 -7.73 -10.70 5.40
C MET A 1 -8.93 -10.05 6.08
N LYS A 2 -8.82 -9.64 7.36
CA LYS A 2 -9.95 -9.06 8.10
C LYS A 2 -10.32 -7.69 7.54
N ARG A 3 -11.63 -7.41 7.41
CA ARG A 3 -12.16 -6.16 6.81
C ARG A 3 -11.68 -4.88 7.50
N LYS A 4 -11.33 -4.96 8.79
CA LYS A 4 -10.90 -3.84 9.63
C LYS A 4 -9.65 -3.09 9.15
N PHE A 5 -8.79 -3.74 8.37
CA PHE A 5 -7.55 -3.16 7.85
C PHE A 5 -7.70 -2.56 6.44
N ILE A 6 -8.88 -2.66 5.81
CA ILE A 6 -9.10 -2.21 4.44
C ILE A 6 -9.74 -0.82 4.46
N LEU A 7 -9.12 0.12 3.75
CA LEU A 7 -9.64 1.45 3.52
C LEU A 7 -10.60 1.42 2.32
N ARG A 8 -11.87 1.76 2.54
CA ARG A 8 -12.96 1.56 1.56
C ARG A 8 -13.57 2.85 1.03
N LYS A 9 -13.67 3.87 1.88
CA LYS A 9 -14.33 5.12 1.52
C LYS A 9 -13.42 5.89 0.58
N THR A 10 -13.93 6.23 -0.61
CA THR A 10 -13.19 7.03 -1.60
C THR A 10 -12.77 8.37 -0.99
N SER A 11 -13.64 8.99 -0.19
CA SER A 11 -13.30 10.23 0.53
C SER A 11 -12.10 10.09 1.47
N GLU A 12 -11.92 8.95 2.14
CA GLU A 12 -10.73 8.67 2.96
C GLU A 12 -9.48 8.50 2.10
N ILE A 13 -9.61 7.84 0.93
CA ILE A 13 -8.51 7.66 -0.03
C ILE A 13 -8.07 9.03 -0.57
N ASP A 14 -9.02 9.85 -1.01
CA ASP A 14 -8.78 11.17 -1.59
C ASP A 14 -8.17 12.12 -0.56
N LEU A 15 -8.63 12.05 0.69
CA LEU A 15 -8.03 12.78 1.80
C LEU A 15 -6.56 12.41 1.99
N ILE A 16 -6.20 11.12 1.97
CA ILE A 16 -4.81 10.67 2.07
C ILE A 16 -3.96 11.22 0.92
N PHE A 17 -4.50 11.23 -0.31
CA PHE A 17 -3.80 11.82 -1.46
C PHE A 17 -3.62 13.34 -1.31
N LYS A 18 -4.65 14.06 -0.84
CA LYS A 18 -4.62 15.51 -0.66
C LYS A 18 -3.64 15.93 0.44
N LEU A 19 -3.66 15.25 1.58
CA LEU A 19 -2.77 15.52 2.72
C LEU A 19 -1.29 15.22 2.41
N ASN A 20 -1.03 14.23 1.53
CA ASN A 20 0.32 13.72 1.29
C ASN A 20 0.86 14.02 -0.11
N LYS A 21 0.34 15.08 -0.74
CA LYS A 21 0.80 15.50 -2.08
C LYS A 21 2.32 15.72 -2.11
N ASN A 22 2.90 16.24 -1.01
CA ASN A 22 4.33 16.56 -0.89
C ASN A 22 5.14 15.62 0.03
N LYS A 23 4.49 14.65 0.71
CA LYS A 23 5.12 13.76 1.71
C LYS A 23 4.99 12.27 1.34
N ASN A 24 4.99 11.94 0.05
CA ASN A 24 4.98 10.56 -0.39
C ASN A 24 6.38 9.93 -0.35
N ILE A 25 6.44 8.63 -0.09
CA ILE A 25 7.68 7.85 -0.15
C ILE A 25 7.57 6.95 -1.37
N ARG A 26 8.61 6.94 -2.20
CA ARG A 26 8.57 6.22 -3.47
C ARG A 26 9.84 5.43 -3.71
N ASN A 27 9.70 4.37 -4.49
CA ASN A 27 10.80 3.65 -5.12
C ASN A 27 10.45 3.37 -6.60
N GLY A 28 11.27 2.57 -7.29
CA GLY A 28 11.04 2.23 -8.70
C GLY A 28 9.72 1.48 -8.98
N PHE A 29 9.17 0.79 -7.98
CA PHE A 29 8.05 -0.14 -8.14
C PHE A 29 6.75 0.34 -7.50
N PHE A 30 6.84 1.16 -6.46
CA PHE A 30 5.71 1.62 -5.68
C PHE A 30 5.84 3.09 -5.28
N THR A 31 4.69 3.71 -5.03
CA THR A 31 4.56 4.99 -4.34
C THR A 31 3.62 4.81 -3.16
N LEU A 32 4.05 5.23 -1.97
CA LEU A 32 3.33 5.11 -0.72
C LEU A 32 2.88 6.50 -0.27
N TYR A 33 1.57 6.68 -0.16
CA TYR A 33 0.95 7.83 0.50
C TYR A 33 0.46 7.38 1.87
N TYR A 34 0.71 8.14 2.92
CA TYR A 34 0.36 7.72 4.28
C TYR A 34 -0.09 8.91 5.12
N ALA A 35 -1.14 8.75 5.91
CA ALA A 35 -1.58 9.74 6.89
C ALA A 35 -1.53 9.11 8.28
N LYS A 36 -0.95 9.84 9.25
CA LYS A 36 -1.03 9.48 10.66
C LYS A 36 -2.35 9.96 11.23
N ASN A 37 -3.05 9.09 11.93
CA ASN A 37 -4.27 9.44 12.65
C ASN A 37 -4.34 8.62 13.94
N ASN A 38 -4.15 9.32 15.06
CA ASN A 38 -4.08 8.74 16.39
C ASN A 38 -5.42 8.13 16.85
N HIS A 39 -6.54 8.47 16.21
CA HIS A 39 -7.85 7.91 16.56
C HIS A 39 -8.09 6.48 16.04
N PHE A 40 -7.25 5.97 15.12
CA PHE A 40 -7.42 4.61 14.63
C PHE A 40 -6.77 3.57 15.56
N LYS A 41 -7.55 2.53 15.91
CA LYS A 41 -7.08 1.36 16.68
C LYS A 41 -6.20 0.40 15.85
N HIS A 42 -6.29 0.47 14.52
CA HIS A 42 -5.57 -0.40 13.60
C HIS A 42 -5.20 0.38 12.33
N PHE A 43 -4.08 0.00 11.71
CA PHE A 43 -3.71 0.56 10.42
C PHE A 43 -4.77 0.22 9.38
N LYS A 44 -4.94 1.09 8.39
CA LYS A 44 -5.80 0.83 7.24
C LYS A 44 -5.00 1.01 5.98
N PHE A 45 -5.31 0.22 4.95
CA PHE A 45 -4.66 0.39 3.67
C PHE A 45 -5.59 0.24 2.47
N ALA A 46 -5.18 0.88 1.37
CA ALA A 46 -5.72 0.64 0.04
C ALA A 46 -4.59 0.29 -0.94
N LEU A 47 -4.91 -0.54 -1.94
CA LEU A 47 -4.02 -0.83 -3.06
C LEU A 47 -4.57 -0.15 -4.30
N SER A 48 -3.77 0.74 -4.90
CA SER A 48 -4.11 1.44 -6.12
C SER A 48 -3.27 0.89 -7.28
N ILE A 49 -3.94 0.51 -8.37
CA ILE A 49 -3.30 -0.03 -9.57
C ILE A 49 -3.89 0.65 -10.80
N GLY A 50 -3.04 1.32 -11.58
CA GLY A 50 -3.45 1.95 -12.82
C GLY A 50 -3.80 0.92 -13.92
N LYS A 51 -4.61 1.34 -14.90
CA LYS A 51 -4.93 0.52 -16.09
C LYS A 51 -3.68 0.09 -16.85
N LYS A 52 -2.65 0.94 -16.89
CA LYS A 52 -1.34 0.68 -17.52
C LYS A 52 -0.55 -0.49 -16.91
N TYR A 53 -0.96 -1.01 -15.74
CA TYR A 53 -0.28 -2.16 -15.15
C TYR A 53 -0.45 -3.40 -16.03
N GLY A 54 -1.65 -3.70 -16.52
CA GLY A 54 -1.91 -4.91 -17.30
C GLY A 54 -3.35 -5.40 -17.25
N LYS A 55 -3.57 -6.64 -17.70
CA LYS A 55 -4.89 -7.29 -17.73
C LYS A 55 -5.43 -7.54 -16.33
N SER A 56 -6.73 -7.82 -16.22
CA SER A 56 -7.41 -8.00 -14.93
C SER A 56 -6.81 -9.13 -14.08
N HIS A 57 -6.40 -10.24 -14.67
CA HIS A 57 -5.77 -11.35 -13.94
C HIS A 57 -4.41 -10.94 -13.33
N GLU A 58 -3.57 -10.20 -14.08
CA GLU A 58 -2.28 -9.70 -13.60
C GLU A 58 -2.45 -8.72 -12.44
N ARG A 59 -3.38 -7.76 -12.57
CA ARG A 59 -3.73 -6.81 -11.51
C ARG A 59 -4.27 -7.52 -10.27
N ASN A 60 -5.02 -8.60 -10.44
CA ASN A 60 -5.53 -9.39 -9.32
C ASN A 60 -4.43 -10.20 -8.63
N LEU A 61 -3.51 -10.79 -9.40
CA LEU A 61 -2.36 -11.53 -8.88
C LEU A 61 -1.50 -10.64 -7.98
N ILE A 62 -1.09 -9.46 -8.46
CA ILE A 62 -0.26 -8.55 -7.67
C ILE A 62 -0.99 -8.05 -6.42
N LYS A 63 -2.31 -7.76 -6.51
CA LYS A 63 -3.12 -7.41 -5.34
C LYS A 63 -3.15 -8.53 -4.30
N ARG A 64 -3.27 -9.80 -4.73
CA ARG A 64 -3.24 -10.94 -3.81
C ARG A 64 -1.86 -11.06 -3.14
N ARG A 65 -0.78 -10.99 -3.91
CA ARG A 65 0.60 -11.07 -3.40
C ARG A 65 0.88 -9.98 -2.36
N LEU A 66 0.57 -8.72 -2.68
CA LEU A 66 0.78 -7.60 -1.76
C LEU A 66 -0.10 -7.67 -0.52
N ARG A 67 -1.36 -8.13 -0.63
CA ARG A 67 -2.20 -8.37 0.55
C ARG A 67 -1.60 -9.41 1.49
N MET A 68 -1.01 -10.46 0.92
CA MET A 68 -0.32 -11.50 1.69
C MET A 68 0.89 -10.90 2.42
N ILE A 69 1.76 -10.20 1.68
CA ILE A 69 2.95 -9.53 2.24
C ILE A 69 2.58 -8.57 3.37
N ILE A 70 1.57 -7.71 3.17
CA ILE A 70 1.09 -6.77 4.20
C ILE A 70 0.60 -7.52 5.44
N TYR A 71 -0.11 -8.65 5.25
CA TYR A 71 -0.62 -9.45 6.35
C TYR A 71 0.50 -10.12 7.16
N GLN A 72 1.52 -10.67 6.50
CA GLN A 72 2.69 -11.25 7.18
C GLN A 72 3.46 -10.22 8.01
N ASN A 73 3.52 -8.98 7.53
CA ASN A 73 4.33 -7.92 8.12
C ASN A 73 3.48 -6.90 8.91
N MET A 74 2.26 -7.25 9.29
CA MET A 74 1.33 -6.33 9.95
C MET A 74 1.87 -5.75 11.26
N ASN A 75 2.70 -6.51 11.99
CA ASN A 75 3.30 -6.09 13.25
C ASN A 75 4.38 -5.01 13.05
N MET A 76 4.94 -4.89 11.85
CA MET A 76 5.92 -3.86 11.51
C MET A 76 5.27 -2.55 11.07
N ILE A 77 3.95 -2.54 10.87
CA ILE A 77 3.23 -1.36 10.39
C ILE A 77 2.67 -0.61 11.60
N ASN A 78 2.99 0.67 11.70
CA ASN A 78 2.44 1.53 12.75
C ASN A 78 0.89 1.49 12.75
N PRO A 79 0.23 1.08 13.84
CA PRO A 79 -1.21 0.91 13.91
C PRO A 79 -2.00 2.22 13.78
N HIS A 80 -1.36 3.36 14.00
CA HIS A 80 -1.99 4.69 13.87
C HIS A 80 -1.76 5.31 12.48
N THR A 81 -1.32 4.52 11.50
CA THR A 81 -1.06 4.99 10.14
C THR A 81 -2.03 4.37 9.15
N SER A 82 -2.65 5.20 8.32
CA SER A 82 -3.42 4.76 7.15
C SER A 82 -2.64 5.06 5.88
N PHE A 83 -2.57 4.12 4.93
CA PHE A 83 -1.77 4.33 3.73
C PHE A 83 -2.42 3.81 2.45
N VAL A 84 -2.05 4.42 1.33
CA VAL A 84 -2.43 3.98 -0.01
C VAL A 84 -1.15 3.62 -0.75
N LEU A 85 -1.04 2.36 -1.15
CA LEU A 85 0.08 1.86 -1.94
C LEU A 85 -0.30 1.89 -3.42
N VAL A 86 0.34 2.78 -4.17
CA VAL A 86 0.22 2.85 -5.63
C VAL A 86 1.27 1.96 -6.27
N ILE A 87 0.82 1.01 -7.09
CA ILE A 87 1.67 0.00 -7.73
C ILE A 87 1.96 0.43 -9.15
N LYS A 88 3.25 0.57 -9.48
CA LYS A 88 3.71 0.97 -10.81
C LYS A 88 3.75 -0.24 -11.76
N PRO A 89 3.62 -0.05 -13.08
CA PRO A 89 3.74 -1.13 -14.06
C PRO A 89 5.03 -1.94 -13.94
N LYS A 90 6.14 -1.27 -13.58
CA LYS A 90 7.46 -1.90 -13.37
C LYS A 90 7.44 -3.01 -12.30
N ALA A 91 6.50 -2.98 -11.35
CA ALA A 91 6.37 -4.03 -10.33
C ALA A 91 5.98 -5.41 -10.89
N LYS A 92 5.67 -5.52 -12.19
CA LYS A 92 5.52 -6.79 -12.89
C LYS A 92 6.81 -7.60 -12.98
N GLU A 93 7.96 -6.93 -13.01
CA GLU A 93 9.28 -7.56 -13.10
C GLU A 93 9.68 -8.28 -11.80
N LEU A 94 8.94 -8.05 -10.71
CA LEU A 94 9.25 -8.59 -9.39
C LEU A 94 8.50 -9.89 -9.10
N ASP A 95 9.23 -10.84 -8.53
CA ASP A 95 8.70 -12.02 -7.89
C ASP A 95 8.15 -11.71 -6.49
N PHE A 96 7.63 -12.72 -5.78
CA PHE A 96 7.04 -12.51 -4.45
C PHE A 96 8.06 -11.95 -3.43
N VAL A 97 9.31 -12.45 -3.47
CA VAL A 97 10.37 -12.02 -2.56
C VAL A 97 10.77 -10.57 -2.84
N GLY A 98 10.95 -10.21 -4.12
CA GLY A 98 11.24 -8.85 -4.55
C GLY A 98 10.14 -7.88 -4.14
N LEU A 99 8.87 -8.25 -4.34
CA LEU A 99 7.72 -7.45 -3.90
C LEU A 99 7.76 -7.17 -2.40
N SER A 100 8.04 -8.20 -1.60
CA SER A 100 8.15 -8.09 -0.14
C SER A 100 9.28 -7.14 0.26
N LYS A 101 10.48 -7.36 -0.31
CA LYS A 101 11.66 -6.53 -0.05
C LYS A 101 11.41 -5.05 -0.33
N TYR A 102 10.94 -4.71 -1.53
CA TYR A 102 10.73 -3.32 -1.92
C TYR A 102 9.56 -2.67 -1.21
N PHE A 103 8.53 -3.43 -0.80
CA PHE A 103 7.47 -2.93 0.07
C PHE A 103 8.00 -2.59 1.46
N LEU A 104 8.75 -3.50 2.09
CA LEU A 104 9.28 -3.31 3.45
C LEU A 104 10.23 -2.12 3.55
N ILE A 105 11.04 -1.85 2.51
CA ILE A 105 11.88 -0.64 2.44
C ILE A 105 11.05 0.64 2.59
N LEU A 106 9.82 0.67 2.04
CA LEU A 106 8.94 1.83 2.18
C LEU A 106 8.29 1.90 3.57
N ILE A 107 7.88 0.76 4.13
CA ILE A 107 7.27 0.69 5.46
C ILE A 107 8.25 1.13 6.56
N LYS A 108 9.53 0.74 6.45
CA LYS A 108 10.56 1.19 7.40
C LYS A 108 10.76 2.70 7.42
N LYS A 109 10.40 3.42 6.36
CA LYS A 109 10.52 4.89 6.29
C LYS A 109 9.34 5.64 6.91
N ILE A 110 8.23 4.96 7.20
CA ILE A 110 7.02 5.55 7.83
C ILE A 110 6.81 5.11 9.28
N SER A 111 7.49 4.04 9.69
CA SER A 111 7.45 3.53 11.07
C SER A 111 8.24 4.47 11.97
#